data_AF-A0A9P1DE16-F1
#
_entry.id   AF-A0A9P1DE16-F1
#
_cell.length_a   1.000
_cell.length_b   1.000
_cell.length_c   1.000
_cell.angle_alpha   90.00
_cell.angle_beta   90.00
_cell.angle_gamma   90.00
#
_symmetry.space_group_name_H-M   'P 1'
#
loop_
_entity.id
_entity.type
_entity.pdbx_description
1 polymer ?
#
loop_
_entity_poly.entity_id
_entity_poly.type
_entity_poly.pdbx_seq_one_letter_code
_entity_poly.pdbx_strand_id
1 'polypeptide(L)'
;MLTPAAEKSTSEKSSVFVSLDTIKVRSKYLWRLLQSPCRGNVVRHEDGRFTVEIHKYSFEALEAYGRYLHEDHIFCRPEVAMELLELAEEYVDSTGLAEQCAQLVRRTVCQSSLATCVASCLFLRRAALAVELTKLRLCVENCCDVLQVLESIDCMDLQAQYIRSIVMNFAAGNATAVVKSERFNLLADALKSRLFIKLATMGLLKT
;
A
#
# COMPACT_ATOMS: atom_id res chain seq x y z
N MET A 1 7.72 40.66 -36.15
CA MET A 1 7.40 39.22 -36.14
C MET A 1 7.62 38.71 -34.74
N LEU A 2 6.54 38.56 -33.97
CA LEU A 2 6.56 38.19 -32.57
C LEU A 2 6.21 36.69 -32.47
N THR A 3 6.99 36.00 -31.65
CA THR A 3 6.91 34.59 -31.26
C THR A 3 5.54 34.19 -30.70
N PRO A 4 5.09 32.94 -30.89
CA PRO A 4 3.86 32.47 -30.27
C PRO A 4 4.10 32.15 -28.79
N ALA A 5 3.17 32.62 -27.96
CA ALA A 5 3.15 32.37 -26.53
C ALA A 5 2.92 30.89 -26.23
N ALA A 6 3.67 30.38 -25.27
CA ALA A 6 3.53 29.06 -24.69
C ALA A 6 2.09 28.83 -24.21
N GLU A 7 1.48 27.76 -24.72
CA GLU A 7 0.28 27.15 -24.15
C GLU A 7 0.59 26.73 -22.71
N LYS A 8 -0.02 27.43 -21.76
CA LYS A 8 -0.11 26.98 -20.37
C LYS A 8 -0.96 25.71 -20.34
N SER A 9 -0.32 24.57 -20.11
CA SER A 9 -1.01 23.34 -19.73
C SER A 9 -1.65 23.54 -18.36
N THR A 10 -2.95 23.87 -18.35
CA THR A 10 -3.81 23.72 -17.18
C THR A 10 -3.91 22.24 -16.85
N SER A 11 -3.23 21.83 -15.79
CA SER A 11 -3.48 20.58 -15.07
C SER A 11 -4.96 20.54 -14.65
N GLU A 12 -5.75 19.70 -15.31
CA GLU A 12 -7.13 19.41 -14.90
C GLU A 12 -7.12 18.84 -13.48
N LYS A 13 -7.73 19.54 -12.53
CA LYS A 13 -7.97 19.02 -11.18
C LYS A 13 -9.05 17.92 -11.27
N SER A 14 -8.62 16.67 -11.38
CA SER A 14 -9.53 15.52 -11.35
C SER A 14 -10.32 15.49 -10.04
N SER A 15 -11.65 15.46 -10.15
CA SER A 15 -12.57 15.51 -9.01
C SER A 15 -13.47 14.27 -8.99
N VAL A 16 -13.74 13.73 -7.81
CA VAL A 16 -14.66 12.61 -7.60
C VAL A 16 -16.00 13.16 -7.13
N PHE A 17 -17.09 12.79 -7.81
CA PHE A 17 -18.43 13.25 -7.49
C PHE A 17 -19.23 12.14 -6.81
N VAL A 18 -19.79 12.45 -5.63
CA VAL A 18 -20.59 11.51 -4.83
C VAL A 18 -21.83 12.25 -4.33
N SER A 19 -22.98 11.58 -4.33
CA SER A 19 -24.23 12.19 -3.83
C SER A 19 -24.20 12.39 -2.31
N LEU A 20 -24.83 13.46 -1.82
CA LEU A 20 -24.91 13.74 -0.38
C LEU A 20 -25.64 12.62 0.39
N ASP A 21 -26.68 12.03 -0.21
CA ASP A 21 -27.42 10.91 0.37
C ASP A 21 -26.53 9.68 0.53
N THR A 22 -25.73 9.36 -0.49
CA THR A 22 -24.74 8.28 -0.43
C THR A 22 -23.74 8.53 0.70
N ILE A 23 -23.17 9.74 0.81
CA ILE A 23 -22.24 10.09 1.89
C ILE A 23 -22.88 9.92 3.26
N LYS A 24 -24.10 10.43 3.44
CA LYS A 24 -24.84 10.36 4.71
C LYS A 24 -25.06 8.92 5.17
N VAL A 25 -25.35 8.01 4.24
CA VAL A 25 -25.61 6.59 4.54
C VAL A 25 -24.32 5.79 4.71
N ARG A 26 -23.33 6.02 3.85
CA ARG A 26 -22.19 5.11 3.65
C ARG A 26 -20.88 5.61 4.28
N SER A 27 -20.73 6.91 4.55
CA SER A 27 -19.52 7.50 5.12
C SER A 27 -19.83 8.45 6.27
N LYS A 28 -19.92 7.90 7.49
CA LYS A 28 -20.15 8.69 8.71
C LYS A 28 -19.04 9.71 8.97
N TYR A 29 -17.81 9.41 8.56
CA TYR A 29 -16.69 10.34 8.67
C TYR A 29 -16.92 11.57 7.78
N LEU A 30 -17.14 11.36 6.48
CA LEU A 30 -17.35 12.48 5.56
C LEU A 30 -18.62 13.24 5.92
N TRP A 31 -19.70 12.56 6.32
CA TRP A 31 -20.91 13.23 6.76
C TRP A 31 -20.67 14.18 7.95
N ARG A 32 -19.93 13.74 8.98
CA ARG A 32 -19.54 14.60 10.10
C ARG A 32 -18.62 15.74 9.66
N LEU A 33 -17.69 15.48 8.74
CA LEU A 33 -16.81 16.50 8.18
C LEU A 33 -17.61 17.60 7.47
N LEU A 34 -18.59 17.23 6.65
CA LEU A 34 -19.48 18.18 5.96
C LEU A 34 -20.33 19.01 6.94
N GLN A 35 -20.73 18.43 8.07
CA GLN A 35 -21.50 19.11 9.11
C GLN A 35 -20.66 19.99 10.04
N SER A 36 -19.34 19.77 10.10
CA SER A 36 -18.45 20.46 11.01
C SER A 36 -18.44 21.98 10.78
N PRO A 37 -18.46 22.80 11.85
CA PRO A 37 -18.29 24.25 11.73
C PRO A 37 -16.86 24.64 11.34
N CYS A 38 -15.89 23.73 11.52
CA CYS A 38 -14.48 23.97 11.19
C CYS A 38 -14.25 23.80 9.68
N ARG A 39 -14.13 24.93 8.97
CA ARG A 39 -13.98 25.01 7.51
C ARG A 39 -12.54 24.76 7.01
N GLY A 40 -11.86 23.72 7.50
CA GLY A 40 -10.46 23.49 7.14
C GLY A 40 -10.30 23.18 5.64
N ASN A 41 -10.92 22.10 5.20
CA ASN A 41 -10.79 21.56 3.84
C ASN A 41 -12.14 21.42 3.12
N VAL A 42 -13.20 22.06 3.64
CA VAL A 42 -14.56 21.97 3.11
C VAL A 42 -15.02 23.34 2.63
N VAL A 43 -15.33 23.43 1.34
CA VAL A 43 -15.97 24.60 0.73
C VAL A 43 -17.45 24.28 0.51
N ARG A 44 -18.33 25.11 1.06
CA ARG A 44 -19.78 25.06 0.81
C ARG A 44 -20.12 26.07 -0.27
N HIS A 45 -20.81 25.60 -1.30
CA HIS A 45 -21.30 26.42 -2.41
C HIS A 45 -22.74 26.86 -2.15
N GLU A 46 -23.15 27.97 -2.76
CA GLU A 46 -24.50 28.54 -2.60
C GLU A 46 -25.61 27.62 -3.14
N ASP A 47 -25.27 26.75 -4.08
CA ASP A 47 -26.16 25.75 -4.68
C ASP A 47 -26.34 24.48 -3.82
N GLY A 48 -25.80 24.47 -2.60
CA GLY A 48 -25.87 23.33 -1.69
C GLY A 48 -24.85 22.23 -1.95
N ARG A 49 -23.94 22.40 -2.92
CA ARG A 49 -22.82 21.48 -3.12
C ARG A 49 -21.69 21.71 -2.12
N PHE A 50 -20.89 20.67 -1.94
CA PHE A 50 -19.71 20.70 -1.09
C PHE A 50 -18.50 20.26 -1.91
N THR A 51 -17.38 20.93 -1.73
CA THR A 51 -16.06 20.48 -2.21
C THR A 51 -15.20 20.18 -1.00
N VAL A 52 -14.63 18.98 -0.95
CA VAL A 52 -13.71 18.54 0.09
C VAL A 52 -12.34 18.33 -0.54
N GLU A 53 -11.33 19.05 -0.07
CA GLU A 53 -9.95 18.85 -0.51
C GLU A 53 -9.29 17.75 0.36
N ILE A 54 -8.85 16.68 -0.30
CA ILE A 54 -8.18 15.54 0.33
C ILE A 54 -6.83 15.35 -0.37
N HIS A 55 -5.73 15.61 0.35
CA HIS A 55 -4.37 15.50 -0.18
C HIS A 55 -3.63 14.22 0.26
N LYS A 56 -4.18 13.50 1.24
CA LYS A 56 -3.51 12.36 1.86
C LYS A 56 -3.46 11.13 0.94
N TYR A 57 -4.52 10.90 0.17
CA TYR A 57 -4.70 9.71 -0.66
C TYR A 57 -4.53 10.03 -2.13
N SER A 58 -4.07 9.05 -2.91
CA SER A 58 -4.00 9.17 -4.36
C SER A 58 -5.38 9.38 -4.97
N PHE A 59 -5.42 10.01 -6.15
CA PHE A 59 -6.68 10.17 -6.88
C PHE A 59 -7.32 8.81 -7.22
N GLU A 60 -6.51 7.80 -7.56
CA GLU A 60 -6.99 6.43 -7.84
C GLU A 60 -7.66 5.81 -6.60
N ALA A 61 -7.13 6.04 -5.40
CA ALA A 61 -7.76 5.60 -4.15
C ALA A 61 -9.07 6.35 -3.87
N LEU A 62 -9.10 7.67 -4.05
CA LEU A 62 -10.33 8.45 -3.85
C LEU A 62 -11.41 8.09 -4.86
N GLU A 63 -11.04 7.83 -6.11
CA GLU A 63 -11.96 7.39 -7.16
C GLU A 63 -12.52 6.00 -6.83
N ALA A 64 -11.66 5.06 -6.42
CA ALA A 64 -12.07 3.72 -6.00
C ALA A 64 -12.99 3.77 -4.77
N TYR A 65 -12.71 4.65 -3.81
CA TYR A 65 -13.59 4.87 -2.65
C TYR A 65 -14.94 5.45 -3.08
N GLY A 66 -14.96 6.42 -4.00
CA GLY A 66 -16.18 6.98 -4.56
C GLY A 66 -17.06 5.90 -5.20
N ARG A 67 -16.48 5.02 -6.03
CA ARG A 67 -17.19 3.88 -6.62
C ARG A 67 -17.69 2.91 -5.54
N TYR A 68 -16.86 2.58 -4.56
CA TYR A 68 -17.25 1.73 -3.43
C TYR A 68 -18.48 2.26 -2.68
N LEU A 69 -18.57 3.57 -2.47
CA LEU A 69 -19.72 4.18 -1.80
C LEU A 69 -21.03 3.97 -2.57
N HIS A 70 -20.97 3.90 -3.90
CA HIS A 70 -22.12 3.69 -4.77
C HIS A 70 -22.44 2.22 -5.04
N GLU A 71 -21.42 1.39 -5.24
CA GLU A 71 -21.54 0.03 -5.80
C GLU A 71 -21.29 -1.07 -4.77
N ASP A 72 -20.76 -0.74 -3.59
CA ASP A 72 -20.37 -1.67 -2.52
C ASP A 72 -19.32 -2.72 -2.95
N HIS A 73 -18.58 -2.42 -4.03
CA HIS A 73 -17.54 -3.27 -4.59
C HIS A 73 -16.24 -2.50 -4.80
N ILE A 74 -15.12 -3.19 -4.62
CA ILE A 74 -13.78 -2.63 -4.82
C ILE A 74 -13.11 -3.37 -5.96
N PHE A 75 -12.71 -2.63 -6.99
CA PHE A 75 -11.91 -3.13 -8.09
C PHE A 75 -10.75 -2.18 -8.37
N CYS A 76 -9.59 -2.49 -7.80
CA CYS A 76 -8.38 -1.69 -7.94
C CYS A 76 -7.12 -2.57 -7.78
N ARG A 77 -5.95 -1.97 -8.02
CA ARG A 77 -4.65 -2.62 -7.83
C ARG A 77 -4.34 -2.80 -6.33
N PRO A 78 -3.46 -3.76 -5.96
CA PRO A 78 -3.12 -4.01 -4.56
C PRO A 78 -2.65 -2.78 -3.79
N GLU A 79 -1.84 -1.92 -4.42
CA GLU A 79 -1.30 -0.72 -3.79
C GLU A 79 -2.41 0.27 -3.44
N VAL A 80 -3.37 0.46 -4.34
CA VAL A 80 -4.56 1.30 -4.11
C VAL A 80 -5.44 0.71 -3.01
N ALA A 81 -5.58 -0.62 -2.97
CA ALA A 81 -6.33 -1.29 -1.91
C ALA A 81 -5.65 -1.15 -0.54
N MET A 82 -4.32 -1.02 -0.48
CA MET A 82 -3.61 -0.70 0.75
C MET A 82 -3.88 0.75 1.20
N GLU A 83 -3.93 1.72 0.29
CA GLU A 83 -4.36 3.10 0.61
C GLU A 83 -5.81 3.13 1.11
N LEU A 84 -6.71 2.38 0.46
CA LEU A 84 -8.11 2.26 0.90
C LEU A 84 -8.24 1.58 2.26
N LEU A 85 -7.35 0.64 2.59
CA LEU A 85 -7.31 0.01 3.92
C LEU A 85 -6.94 1.05 4.99
N GLU A 86 -5.97 1.91 4.73
CA GLU A 86 -5.63 3.04 5.61
C GLU A 86 -6.80 4.03 5.73
N LEU A 87 -7.44 4.36 4.61
CA LEU A 87 -8.63 5.22 4.59
C LEU A 87 -9.76 4.64 5.44
N ALA A 88 -10.02 3.35 5.33
CA ALA A 88 -11.06 2.67 6.10
C ALA A 88 -10.80 2.76 7.61
N GLU A 89 -9.54 2.65 8.04
CA GLU A 89 -9.17 2.80 9.45
C GLU A 89 -9.33 4.25 9.93
N GLU A 90 -8.82 5.22 9.17
CA GLU A 90 -8.93 6.64 9.52
C GLU A 90 -10.39 7.10 9.57
N TYR A 91 -11.20 6.66 8.61
CA TYR A 91 -12.60 7.05 8.52
C TYR A 91 -13.49 6.25 9.49
N VAL A 92 -12.90 5.28 10.20
CA VAL A 92 -13.61 4.35 11.08
C VAL A 92 -14.78 3.72 10.33
N ASP A 93 -14.48 3.21 9.14
CA ASP A 93 -15.46 2.57 8.28
C ASP A 93 -16.11 1.38 9.00
N SER A 94 -17.43 1.27 8.85
CA SER A 94 -18.24 0.19 9.42
C SER A 94 -19.00 -0.60 8.35
N THR A 95 -18.72 -0.32 7.07
CA THR A 95 -19.38 -0.93 5.92
C THR A 95 -18.66 -2.20 5.46
N GLY A 96 -17.45 -2.44 5.96
CA GLY A 96 -16.65 -3.63 5.66
C GLY A 96 -15.55 -3.35 4.63
N LEU A 97 -15.31 -2.09 4.27
CA LEU A 97 -14.28 -1.65 3.33
C LEU A 97 -12.92 -2.26 3.66
N ALA A 98 -12.51 -2.20 4.94
CA ALA A 98 -11.22 -2.74 5.37
C ALA A 98 -11.07 -4.25 5.10
N GLU A 99 -12.13 -5.03 5.32
CA GLU A 99 -12.09 -6.47 5.09
C GLU A 99 -12.09 -6.77 3.58
N GLN A 100 -12.88 -6.05 2.79
CA GLN A 100 -12.87 -6.19 1.33
C GLN A 100 -11.49 -5.84 0.74
N CYS A 101 -10.85 -4.75 1.20
CA CYS A 101 -9.48 -4.39 0.81
C CYS A 101 -8.49 -5.50 1.17
N ALA A 102 -8.52 -6.00 2.40
CA ALA A 102 -7.61 -7.07 2.83
C ALA A 102 -7.81 -8.35 2.00
N GLN A 103 -9.05 -8.72 1.69
CA GLN A 103 -9.35 -9.87 0.81
C GLN A 103 -8.89 -9.65 -0.63
N LEU A 104 -9.07 -8.45 -1.17
CA LEU A 104 -8.60 -8.11 -2.51
C LEU A 104 -7.08 -8.25 -2.57
N VAL A 105 -6.36 -7.63 -1.64
CA VAL A 105 -4.89 -7.67 -1.57
C VAL A 105 -4.38 -9.12 -1.48
N ARG A 106 -4.98 -9.98 -0.64
CA ARG A 106 -4.63 -11.41 -0.58
C ARG A 106 -4.71 -12.11 -1.94
N ARG A 107 -5.75 -11.79 -2.72
CA ARG A 107 -6.01 -12.44 -4.01
C ARG A 107 -5.12 -11.90 -5.11
N THR A 108 -4.89 -10.58 -5.14
CA THR A 108 -4.31 -9.89 -6.31
C THR A 108 -2.85 -9.51 -6.15
N VAL A 109 -2.26 -9.55 -4.95
CA VAL A 109 -0.83 -9.31 -4.77
C VAL A 109 -0.03 -10.27 -5.65
N CYS A 110 0.80 -9.67 -6.49
CA CYS A 110 1.71 -10.33 -7.40
C CYS A 110 3.17 -10.02 -7.01
N GLN A 111 4.09 -10.63 -7.75
CA GLN A 111 5.54 -10.53 -7.54
C GLN A 111 6.02 -9.08 -7.37
N SER A 112 5.61 -8.16 -8.25
CA SER A 112 6.08 -6.77 -8.25
C SER A 112 5.48 -5.92 -7.13
N SER A 113 4.33 -6.32 -6.58
CA SER A 113 3.59 -5.56 -5.56
C SER A 113 3.88 -6.01 -4.13
N LEU A 114 4.41 -7.23 -3.94
CA LEU A 114 4.50 -7.87 -2.62
C LEU A 114 5.30 -7.03 -1.63
N ALA A 115 6.50 -6.57 -2.01
CA ALA A 115 7.38 -5.82 -1.13
C ALA A 115 6.71 -4.53 -0.60
N THR A 116 6.09 -3.77 -1.50
CA THR A 116 5.34 -2.56 -1.15
C THR A 116 4.15 -2.88 -0.23
N CYS A 117 3.37 -3.92 -0.55
CA CYS A 117 2.22 -4.31 0.27
C CYS A 117 2.63 -4.77 1.67
N VAL A 118 3.74 -5.51 1.81
CA VAL A 118 4.30 -5.90 3.12
C VAL A 118 4.72 -4.67 3.92
N ALA A 119 5.40 -3.71 3.29
CA ALA A 119 5.77 -2.44 3.92
C ALA A 119 4.54 -1.71 4.48
N SER A 120 3.52 -1.53 3.64
CA SER A 120 2.28 -0.86 4.00
C SER A 120 1.54 -1.61 5.11
N CYS A 121 1.48 -2.94 5.08
CA CYS A 121 0.84 -3.72 6.14
C CYS A 121 1.52 -3.51 7.49
N LEU A 122 2.86 -3.48 7.52
CA LEU A 122 3.61 -3.25 8.76
C LEU A 122 3.40 -1.83 9.29
N PHE A 123 3.41 -0.83 8.40
CA PHE A 123 3.10 0.57 8.76
C PHE A 123 1.70 0.72 9.36
N LEU A 124 0.70 0.07 8.76
CA LEU A 124 -0.69 0.06 9.24
C LEU A 124 -0.93 -0.87 10.45
N ARG A 125 0.14 -1.44 11.05
CA ARG A 125 0.05 -2.40 12.16
C ARG A 125 -0.80 -3.64 11.84
N ARG A 126 -0.97 -3.97 10.56
CA ARG A 126 -1.64 -5.17 10.04
C ARG A 126 -0.64 -6.31 9.84
N ALA A 127 0.13 -6.61 10.90
CA ALA A 127 1.21 -7.60 10.84
C ALA A 127 0.73 -9.00 10.41
N ALA A 128 -0.46 -9.42 10.84
CA ALA A 128 -1.03 -10.70 10.43
C ALA A 128 -1.21 -10.78 8.89
N LEU A 129 -1.69 -9.70 8.27
CA LEU A 129 -1.81 -9.62 6.81
C LEU A 129 -0.42 -9.62 6.16
N ALA A 130 0.54 -8.86 6.69
CA ALA A 130 1.91 -8.84 6.17
C ALA A 130 2.54 -10.26 6.13
N VAL A 131 2.39 -11.01 7.23
CA VAL A 131 2.87 -12.40 7.34
C VAL A 131 2.16 -13.31 6.34
N GLU A 132 0.84 -13.18 6.22
CA GLU A 132 0.03 -13.98 5.32
C GLU A 132 0.42 -13.75 3.85
N LEU A 133 0.52 -12.48 3.42
CA LEU A 133 0.95 -12.11 2.08
C LEU A 133 2.35 -12.65 1.78
N THR A 134 3.28 -12.52 2.73
CA THR A 134 4.63 -13.05 2.58
C THR A 134 4.59 -14.57 2.37
N LYS A 135 3.89 -15.31 3.22
CA LYS A 135 3.82 -16.78 3.10
C LYS A 135 3.17 -17.25 1.80
N LEU A 136 2.17 -16.52 1.31
CA LEU A 136 1.42 -16.91 0.11
C LEU A 136 2.12 -16.55 -1.21
N ARG A 137 2.90 -15.46 -1.25
CA ARG A 137 3.38 -14.86 -2.50
C ARG A 137 4.90 -14.69 -2.60
N LEU A 138 5.65 -15.09 -1.58
CA LEU A 138 7.11 -15.03 -1.62
C LEU A 138 7.65 -16.01 -2.68
N CYS A 139 8.52 -15.50 -3.54
CA CYS A 139 9.21 -16.25 -4.58
C CYS A 139 10.64 -15.72 -4.77
N VAL A 140 11.42 -16.37 -5.63
CA VAL A 140 12.83 -16.00 -5.87
C VAL A 140 12.92 -14.57 -6.40
N GLU A 141 11.96 -14.19 -7.24
CA GLU A 141 12.01 -12.93 -7.96
C GLU A 141 11.60 -11.70 -7.12
N ASN A 142 10.99 -11.90 -5.94
CA ASN A 142 10.62 -10.80 -5.04
C ASN A 142 11.28 -10.88 -3.65
N CYS A 143 11.93 -11.98 -3.28
CA CYS A 143 12.48 -12.15 -1.94
C CYS A 143 13.52 -11.07 -1.57
N CYS A 144 14.35 -10.65 -2.52
CA CYS A 144 15.32 -9.57 -2.32
C CYS A 144 14.62 -8.23 -2.05
N ASP A 145 13.57 -7.90 -2.81
CA ASP A 145 12.82 -6.66 -2.63
C ASP A 145 12.14 -6.62 -1.24
N VAL A 146 11.58 -7.76 -0.80
CA VAL A 146 10.99 -7.88 0.53
C VAL A 146 12.06 -7.73 1.62
N LEU A 147 13.24 -8.34 1.49
CA LEU A 147 14.35 -8.14 2.43
C LEU A 147 14.78 -6.68 2.52
N GLN A 148 14.88 -6.01 1.36
CA GLN A 148 15.27 -4.61 1.28
C GLN A 148 14.27 -3.69 2.00
N VAL A 149 12.97 -3.93 1.80
CA VAL A 149 11.90 -3.21 2.52
C VAL A 149 11.98 -3.47 4.02
N LEU A 150 12.16 -4.72 4.44
CA LEU A 150 12.24 -5.04 5.86
C LEU A 150 13.44 -4.36 6.52
N GLU A 151 14.50 -4.05 5.78
CA GLU A 151 15.67 -3.38 6.33
C GLU A 151 15.42 -1.92 6.73
N SER A 152 14.46 -1.24 6.10
CA SER A 152 14.08 0.12 6.50
C SER A 152 13.13 0.17 7.70
N ILE A 153 12.66 -0.99 8.17
CA ILE A 153 11.75 -1.11 9.31
C ILE A 153 12.57 -1.30 10.59
N ASP A 154 12.09 -0.69 11.68
CA ASP A 154 12.70 -0.77 13.01
C ASP A 154 13.13 -2.21 13.34
N CYS A 155 14.40 -2.36 13.70
CA CYS A 155 14.97 -3.65 14.03
C CYS A 155 14.31 -4.27 15.26
N MET A 156 13.63 -3.49 16.11
CA MET A 156 12.92 -3.94 17.30
C MET A 156 11.47 -4.39 17.03
N ASP A 157 10.94 -4.20 15.81
CA ASP A 157 9.62 -4.71 15.44
C ASP A 157 9.65 -6.24 15.33
N LEU A 158 9.04 -6.92 16.32
CA LEU A 158 9.00 -8.38 16.40
C LEU A 158 8.33 -9.04 15.17
N GLN A 159 7.35 -8.37 14.57
CA GLN A 159 6.64 -8.89 13.40
C GLN A 159 7.51 -8.75 12.16
N ALA A 160 8.17 -7.60 11.99
CA ALA A 160 9.14 -7.41 10.93
C ALA A 160 10.32 -8.40 11.07
N GLN A 161 10.80 -8.65 12.29
CA GLN A 161 11.81 -9.70 12.56
C GLN A 161 11.32 -11.09 12.15
N TYR A 162 10.08 -11.44 12.48
CA TYR A 162 9.51 -12.73 12.11
C TYR A 162 9.41 -12.90 10.58
N ILE A 163 8.91 -11.88 9.86
CA ILE A 163 8.87 -11.88 8.40
C ILE A 163 10.29 -11.96 7.83
N ARG A 164 11.25 -11.21 8.39
CA ARG A 164 12.66 -11.25 7.97
C ARG A 164 13.24 -12.65 8.10
N SER A 165 12.90 -13.38 9.18
CA SER A 165 13.31 -14.76 9.35
C SER A 165 12.71 -15.68 8.28
N ILE A 166 11.41 -15.54 7.98
CA ILE A 166 10.74 -16.29 6.89
C ILE A 166 11.49 -16.07 5.56
N VAL A 167 11.71 -14.80 5.20
CA VAL A 167 12.30 -14.45 3.91
C VAL A 167 13.77 -14.86 3.84
N MET A 168 14.54 -14.70 4.91
CA MET A 168 15.94 -15.16 4.99
C MET A 168 16.06 -16.68 4.85
N ASN A 169 15.17 -17.44 5.50
CA ASN A 169 15.18 -18.90 5.38
C ASN A 169 14.81 -19.34 3.96
N PHE A 170 13.81 -18.68 3.33
CA PHE A 170 13.45 -18.91 1.94
C PHE A 170 14.62 -18.61 0.99
N ALA A 171 15.27 -17.46 1.17
CA ALA A 171 16.41 -17.05 0.35
C ALA A 171 17.58 -18.02 0.50
N ALA A 172 17.85 -18.50 1.72
CA ALA A 172 18.89 -19.50 1.98
C ALA A 172 18.56 -20.86 1.34
N GLY A 173 17.30 -21.29 1.38
CA GLY A 173 16.86 -22.52 0.70
C GLY A 173 16.95 -22.45 -0.83
N ASN A 174 16.90 -21.24 -1.40
CA ASN A 174 16.97 -20.98 -2.84
C ASN A 174 18.26 -20.24 -3.25
N ALA A 175 19.34 -20.38 -2.46
CA ALA A 175 20.53 -19.54 -2.53
C ALA A 175 21.10 -19.37 -3.94
N THR A 176 21.21 -20.46 -4.70
CA THR A 176 21.78 -20.43 -6.05
C THR A 176 20.96 -19.55 -7.01
N ALA A 177 19.63 -19.63 -6.94
CA ALA A 177 18.75 -18.83 -7.78
C ALA A 177 18.74 -17.36 -7.32
N VAL A 178 18.71 -17.13 -6.01
CA VAL A 178 18.73 -15.79 -5.42
C VAL A 178 20.02 -15.06 -5.76
N VAL A 179 21.19 -15.65 -5.51
CA VAL A 179 22.50 -15.01 -5.75
C VAL A 179 22.75 -14.72 -7.23
N LYS A 180 22.18 -15.52 -8.14
CA LYS A 180 22.25 -15.29 -9.59
C LYS A 180 21.27 -14.23 -10.10
N SER A 181 20.29 -13.84 -9.29
CA SER A 181 19.26 -12.87 -9.72
C SER A 181 19.82 -11.46 -9.79
N GLU A 182 19.33 -10.65 -10.73
CA GLU A 182 19.68 -9.23 -10.81
C GLU A 182 19.30 -8.47 -9.53
N ARG A 183 18.20 -8.85 -8.90
CA ARG A 183 17.71 -8.26 -7.64
C ARG A 183 18.69 -8.44 -6.49
N PHE A 184 19.44 -9.54 -6.45
CA PHE A 184 20.47 -9.74 -5.44
C PHE A 184 21.61 -8.73 -5.56
N ASN A 185 21.98 -8.35 -6.78
CA ASN A 185 23.04 -7.35 -7.00
C ASN A 185 22.64 -5.99 -6.44
N LEU A 186 21.34 -5.67 -6.46
CA LEU A 186 20.77 -4.43 -5.93
C LEU A 186 20.60 -4.41 -4.40
N LEU A 187 20.74 -5.54 -3.72
CA LEU A 187 20.66 -5.60 -2.25
C LEU A 187 21.78 -4.79 -1.61
N ALA A 188 21.47 -4.17 -0.47
CA ALA A 188 22.48 -3.57 0.40
C ALA A 188 23.53 -4.61 0.84
N ASP A 189 24.81 -4.21 0.93
CA ASP A 189 25.90 -5.11 1.27
C ASP A 189 25.75 -5.75 2.65
N ALA A 190 25.11 -5.05 3.58
CA ALA A 190 24.76 -5.59 4.90
C ALA A 190 23.75 -6.76 4.81
N LEU A 191 22.81 -6.74 3.86
CA LEU A 191 21.87 -7.83 3.62
C LEU A 191 22.57 -9.00 2.92
N LYS A 192 23.40 -8.73 1.91
CA LYS A 192 24.23 -9.76 1.24
C LYS A 192 25.11 -10.49 2.26
N SER A 193 25.80 -9.74 3.12
CA SER A 193 26.66 -10.28 4.18
C SER A 193 25.88 -11.18 5.14
N ARG A 194 24.70 -10.75 5.59
CA ARG A 194 23.83 -11.57 6.45
C ARG A 194 23.35 -12.84 5.76
N LEU A 195 23.03 -12.78 4.46
CA LEU A 195 22.68 -13.97 3.70
C LEU A 195 23.86 -14.94 3.62
N PHE A 196 25.08 -14.46 3.33
CA PHE A 196 26.26 -15.32 3.29
C PHE A 196 26.58 -15.94 4.66
N ILE A 197 26.47 -15.17 5.74
CA ILE A 197 26.60 -15.71 7.11
C ILE A 197 25.56 -16.81 7.35
N LYS A 198 24.30 -16.57 6.98
CA LYS A 198 23.22 -17.56 7.07
C LYS A 198 23.57 -18.83 6.28
N LEU A 199 24.02 -18.71 5.04
CA LEU A 199 24.43 -19.84 4.19
C LEU A 199 25.61 -20.61 4.80
N ALA A 200 26.60 -19.92 5.34
CA ALA A 200 27.74 -20.52 6.03
C ALA A 200 27.28 -21.32 7.25
N THR A 201 26.42 -20.74 8.09
CA THR A 201 25.86 -21.42 9.28
C THR A 201 25.02 -22.64 8.94
N MET A 202 24.44 -22.67 7.73
CA MET A 202 23.69 -23.83 7.21
C MET A 202 24.57 -24.85 6.48
N GLY A 203 25.89 -24.62 6.36
CA GLY A 203 26.80 -25.50 5.62
C GLY A 203 26.58 -25.53 4.11
N LEU A 204 25.94 -24.49 3.55
CA LEU A 204 25.56 -24.41 2.14
C LEU A 204 26.62 -23.75 1.25
N LEU A 205 27.69 -23.20 1.84
CA LEU A 205 28.83 -22.68 1.10
C LEU A 205 29.87 -23.79 0.99
N LYS A 206 30.22 -24.17 -0.25
CA LYS A 206 31.40 -25.00 -0.50
C LYS A 206 32.62 -24.10 -0.33
N THR A 207 33.41 -24.38 0.70
CA THR A 207 34.79 -23.87 0.85
C THR A 207 35.70 -24.50 -0.18
#